data_AF-A0A842VJL2-F1
#
_entry.id   AF-A0A842VJL2-F1
#
_cell.length_a   1.000
_cell.length_b   1.000
_cell.length_c   1.000
_cell.angle_alpha   90.00
_cell.angle_beta   90.00
_cell.angle_gamma   90.00
#
_symmetry.space_group_name_H-M   'P 1'
#
loop_
_entity.id
_entity.type
_entity.pdbx_description
1 polymer ?
#
loop_
_entity_poly.entity_id
_entity_poly.type
_entity_poly.pdbx_seq_one_letter_code
_entity_poly.pdbx_strand_id
1 'polypeptide(L)' 'VDVLIGAPYPENINEKKVLRAIPFGKRTLKVVKGGLIARGIKIEELGDVSDEMIICNAAVTVSVKI' A
#
# COMPACT_ATOMS: atom_id res chain seq x y z
N VAL A 1 14.23 -7.81 3.57
CA VAL A 1 13.02 -7.74 2.74
C VAL A 1 12.62 -6.29 2.73
N ASP A 2 12.78 -5.65 1.59
CA ASP A 2 12.59 -4.22 1.45
C ASP A 2 11.35 -4.00 0.59
N VAL A 3 10.40 -3.26 1.14
CA VAL A 3 9.12 -2.98 0.47
C VAL A 3 9.08 -1.52 0.04
N LEU A 4 8.81 -1.29 -1.23
CA LEU A 4 8.54 0.03 -1.80
C LEU A 4 7.09 0.09 -2.26
N ILE A 5 6.31 1.01 -1.71
CA ILE A 5 4.91 1.21 -2.09
C ILE A 5 4.73 2.57 -2.77
N GLY A 6 4.11 2.57 -3.95
CA GLY A 6 3.52 3.76 -4.56
C GLY A 6 2.05 3.87 -4.16
N ALA A 7 1.68 4.93 -3.44
CA ALA A 7 0.32 5.15 -2.96
C ALA A 7 -0.17 6.57 -3.27
N PRO A 8 -1.48 6.76 -3.52
CA PRO A 8 -2.02 8.10 -3.73
C PRO A 8 -1.96 9.00 -2.50
N TYR A 9 -2.10 8.46 -1.28
CA TYR A 9 -2.02 9.23 -0.03
C TYR A 9 -1.00 8.56 0.91
N PRO A 10 0.31 8.67 0.62
CA PRO A 10 1.35 7.94 1.35
C PRO A 10 1.38 8.27 2.85
N GLU A 11 1.05 9.51 3.22
CA GLU A 11 0.95 9.99 4.61
C GLU A 11 -0.13 9.29 5.44
N ASN A 12 -1.13 8.68 4.79
CA ASN A 12 -2.24 8.01 5.47
C ASN A 12 -1.98 6.51 5.69
N ILE A 13 -0.82 5.99 5.27
CA ILE A 13 -0.50 4.57 5.38
C ILE A 13 -0.08 4.19 6.81
N ASN A 14 -0.78 3.23 7.40
CA ASN A 14 -0.35 2.59 8.63
C ASN A 14 0.74 1.54 8.34
N GLU A 15 2.00 1.97 8.38
CA GLU A 15 3.16 1.12 8.09
C GLU A 15 3.21 -0.16 8.92
N LYS A 16 2.87 -0.08 10.21
CA LYS A 16 2.85 -1.25 11.11
C LYS A 16 1.85 -2.29 10.64
N LYS A 17 0.67 -1.87 10.17
CA LYS A 17 -0.36 -2.78 9.64
C LYS A 17 0.08 -3.43 8.33
N VAL A 18 0.72 -2.67 7.44
CA VAL A 18 1.27 -3.19 6.17
C VAL A 18 2.35 -4.23 6.42
N LEU A 19 3.31 -3.95 7.30
CA LEU A 19 4.44 -4.85 7.58
C LEU A 19 4.03 -6.19 8.22
N ARG A 20 2.83 -6.28 8.82
CA ARG A 20 2.26 -7.55 9.33
C ARG A 20 1.89 -8.53 8.21
N ALA A 21 1.66 -8.07 6.98
CA ALA A 21 1.36 -8.95 5.85
C ALA A 21 2.58 -9.80 5.43
N ILE A 22 3.79 -9.40 5.81
CA ILE A 22 5.01 -10.16 5.52
C ILE A 22 5.20 -11.19 6.65
N PRO A 23 5.26 -12.49 6.36
CA PRO A 23 5.21 -13.52 7.41
C PRO A 23 6.47 -13.59 8.28
N PHE A 24 7.65 -13.26 7.74
CA PHE A 24 8.93 -13.33 8.48
C PHE A 24 10.04 -12.49 7.84
N GLY A 25 11.21 -12.47 8.48
CA GLY A 25 12.42 -11.77 8.02
C GLY A 25 12.58 -10.35 8.60
N LYS A 26 13.76 -9.76 8.37
CA LYS A 26 14.03 -8.34 8.63
C LYS A 26 13.38 -7.51 7.52
N ARG A 27 12.52 -6.58 7.90
CA ARG A 27 11.59 -5.89 7.02
C ARG A 27 11.77 -4.39 7.11
N THR A 28 11.78 -3.73 5.96
CA THR A 28 11.72 -2.27 5.85
C THR A 28 10.57 -1.90 4.91
N LEU A 29 10.02 -0.70 5.09
CA LEU A 29 8.97 -0.15 4.23
C LEU A 29 9.35 1.29 3.88
N LYS A 30 9.22 1.62 2.60
CA LYS A 30 9.21 2.98 2.10
C LYS A 30 7.93 3.19 1.32
N VAL A 31 7.20 4.26 1.63
CA VAL A 31 6.01 4.66 0.89
C VAL A 31 6.31 5.97 0.18
N VAL A 32 5.95 6.07 -1.09
CA VAL A 32 6.11 7.27 -1.92
C VAL A 32 4.78 7.60 -2.60
N LYS A 33 4.60 8.88 -2.95
CA LYS A 33 3.47 9.31 -3.78
C LYS A 33 3.52 8.57 -5.12
N GLY A 34 2.40 8.00 -5.53
CA GLY A 34 2.27 7.22 -6.77
C GLY A 34 0.94 6.48 -6.83
N GLY A 35 0.92 5.30 -7.44
CA GLY A 35 -0.29 4.48 -7.55
C GLY A 35 -1.31 5.07 -8.53
N LEU A 36 -2.59 4.84 -8.28
CA LEU A 36 -3.69 5.32 -9.11
C LEU A 36 -4.93 5.64 -8.24
N ILE A 37 -5.61 6.73 -8.59
CA ILE A 37 -6.98 7.02 -8.14
C ILE A 37 -7.89 6.88 -9.36
N ALA A 38 -8.88 6.00 -9.27
CA ALA A 38 -9.96 5.94 -10.25
C ALA A 38 -11.25 6.48 -9.62
N ARG A 39 -12.01 7.26 -10.38
CA ARG A 39 -13.30 7.80 -9.94
C ARG A 39 -14.41 6.81 -10.28
N GLY A 40 -15.31 6.59 -9.33
CA GLY A 40 -16.47 5.71 -9.46
C GLY A 40 -17.75 6.35 -8.92
N ILE A 41 -18.82 5.56 -8.81
CA ILE A 41 -20.03 5.93 -8.08
C ILE A 41 -19.90 5.37 -6.68
N LYS A 42 -20.12 6.19 -5.64
CA LYS A 42 -20.19 5.71 -4.26
C LYS A 42 -21.49 4.93 -4.06
N ILE A 43 -21.39 3.66 -3.67
CA ILE A 43 -22.55 2.82 -3.32
C ILE A 43 -22.44 2.44 -1.84
N GLU A 44 -23.17 3.15 -0.97
CA GLU A 44 -23.07 2.98 0.48
C GLU A 44 -23.46 1.57 0.94
N GLU A 45 -24.41 0.94 0.26
CA GLU A 45 -24.87 -0.42 0.54
C GLU A 45 -23.78 -1.48 0.31
N LEU A 46 -22.74 -1.17 -0.46
CA LEU A 46 -21.56 -2.02 -0.68
C LEU A 46 -20.40 -1.69 0.27
N GLY A 47 -20.59 -0.71 1.17
CA GLY A 47 -19.57 -0.28 2.13
C GLY A 47 -18.61 0.78 1.59
N ASP A 48 -18.91 1.40 0.45
CA ASP A 48 -18.08 2.49 -0.09
C ASP A 48 -18.10 3.71 0.83
N VAL A 49 -16.92 4.22 1.15
CA VAL A 49 -16.76 5.42 1.98
C VAL A 49 -16.54 6.68 1.15
N SER A 50 -16.24 6.55 -0.14
CA SER A 50 -15.99 7.65 -1.08
C SER A 50 -16.27 7.21 -2.52
N ASP A 51 -16.20 8.14 -3.46
CA ASP A 51 -16.24 7.89 -4.91
C ASP A 51 -14.85 7.65 -5.52
N GLU A 52 -13.84 7.39 -4.68
CA GLU A 52 -12.47 7.06 -5.09
C GLU A 52 -12.15 5.58 -4.86
N MET A 53 -11.64 4.94 -5.91
CA MET A 53 -10.94 3.65 -5.82
C MET A 53 -9.44 3.91 -5.74
N ILE A 54 -8.85 3.61 -4.57
CA ILE A 54 -7.44 3.83 -4.28
C ILE A 54 -6.65 2.57 -4.59
N ILE A 55 -5.75 2.66 -5.57
CA ILE A 55 -4.89 1.54 -5.98
C ILE A 55 -3.45 1.88 -5.61
N CYS A 56 -2.86 1.06 -4.74
CA CYS A 56 -1.45 1.10 -4.41
C CYS A 56 -0.70 0.00 -5.16
N ASN A 57 0.56 0.25 -5.52
CA ASN A 57 1.45 -0.78 -6.07
C ASN A 57 2.61 -1.03 -5.10
N ALA A 58 3.02 -2.28 -4.92
CA ALA A 58 4.09 -2.67 -4.01
C ALA A 58 5.16 -3.51 -4.73
N ALA A 59 6.42 -3.10 -4.62
CA ALA A 59 7.58 -3.92 -4.97
C ALA A 59 8.17 -4.52 -3.69
N VAL A 60 8.26 -5.85 -3.62
CA VAL A 60 8.81 -6.57 -2.47
C VAL A 60 10.12 -7.24 -2.89
N THR A 61 11.22 -6.80 -2.31
CA THR A 61 12.56 -7.26 -2.67
C THR A 61 13.16 -8.12 -1.57
N VAL A 62 13.64 -9.31 -1.91
CA VAL A 62 14.41 -10.19 -1.02
C VAL A 62 15.87 -10.16 -1.45
N SER A 63 16.76 -9.81 -0.52
CA SER A 63 18.20 -9.69 -0.76
C SER A 63 18.95 -10.69 0.12
N VAL A 64 20.02 -11.26 -0.41
CA VAL A 64 21.00 -12.06 0.33
C VAL A 64 22.32 -11.29 0.41
N LYS A 65 23.06 -11.45 1.51
CA LYS A 65 24.43 -10.92 1.57
C LYS A 65 25.31 -11.80 0.68
N ILE A 66 26.06 -11.15 -0.21
CA ILE A 66 27.13 -11.77 -0.99
C ILE A 66 28.42 -11.61 -0.19
#